data_AF-A0A3R7SVC7-F1
#
_entry.id   AF-A0A3R7SVC7-F1
#
_cell.length_a   1.000
_cell.length_b   1.000
_cell.length_c   1.000
_cell.angle_alpha   90.00
_cell.angle_beta   90.00
_cell.angle_gamma   90.00
#
_symmetry.space_group_name_H-M   'P 1'
#
loop_
_entity.id
_entity.type
_entity.pdbx_description
1 polymer ?
#
loop_
_entity_poly.entity_id
_entity_poly.type
_entity_poly.pdbx_seq_one_letter_code
_entity_poly.pdbx_strand_id
1 'polypeptide(L)'
;MTRISNLLVGALFVRAIGVIGFVIGATIGGRCCVPAGSGLAGGAIVFGYGLLGGIVTAVIAVLVARALPSKHLVTITLIVGGVFAGVMVKVYVDSRTEMREHMAQGYAGMLKFPVALVPKPGAGYVHPGGKR
;
A
#
# COMPACT_ATOMS: atom_id res chain seq x y z
N MET A 1 -24.96 18.14 -16.63
CA MET A 1 -23.82 17.92 -15.72
C MET A 1 -23.25 19.27 -15.32
N THR A 2 -23.35 19.64 -14.05
CA THR A 2 -22.87 20.92 -13.51
C THR A 2 -21.33 20.99 -13.59
N ARG A 3 -20.75 22.18 -13.85
CA ARG A 3 -19.28 22.38 -13.95
C ARG A 3 -18.48 21.73 -12.80
N ILE A 4 -19.08 21.67 -11.61
CA ILE A 4 -18.52 21.04 -10.39
C ILE A 4 -18.31 19.53 -10.56
N SER A 5 -19.26 18.83 -11.20
CA SER A 5 -19.15 17.37 -11.44
C SER A 5 -17.99 17.03 -12.37
N ASN A 6 -17.71 17.86 -13.38
CA ASN A 6 -16.59 17.66 -14.29
C ASN A 6 -15.23 17.92 -13.62
N LEU A 7 -15.15 18.89 -12.71
CA LEU A 7 -13.94 19.16 -11.91
C LEU A 7 -13.62 18.00 -10.96
N LEU A 8 -14.64 17.44 -10.30
CA LEU A 8 -14.48 16.27 -9.42
C LEU A 8 -14.00 15.04 -10.19
N VAL A 9 -14.61 14.74 -11.33
CA VAL A 9 -14.20 13.61 -12.19
C VAL A 9 -12.78 13.82 -12.72
N GLY A 10 -12.45 15.03 -13.17
CA GLY A 10 -11.09 15.37 -13.61
C GLY A 10 -10.06 15.23 -12.48
N ALA A 11 -10.37 15.68 -11.26
CA ALA A 11 -9.48 15.55 -10.11
C ALA A 11 -9.27 14.08 -9.70
N LEU A 12 -10.33 13.27 -9.72
CA LEU A 12 -10.25 11.82 -9.50
C LEU A 12 -9.38 11.13 -10.54
N PHE A 13 -9.56 11.48 -11.82
CA PHE A 13 -8.76 10.95 -12.93
C PHE A 13 -7.27 11.29 -12.77
N VAL A 14 -6.96 12.55 -12.48
CA VAL A 14 -5.58 13.02 -12.26
C VAL A 14 -4.95 12.30 -11.06
N ARG A 15 -5.68 12.12 -9.95
CA ARG A 15 -5.20 11.32 -8.82
C ARG A 15 -4.93 9.88 -9.20
N ALA A 16 -5.87 9.22 -9.89
CA ALA A 16 -5.72 7.82 -10.28
C ALA A 16 -4.49 7.62 -11.19
N ILE A 17 -4.32 8.47 -12.19
CA ILE A 17 -3.16 8.42 -13.10
C ILE A 17 -1.86 8.82 -12.39
N GLY A 18 -1.90 9.76 -11.45
CA GLY A 18 -0.75 10.13 -10.63
C GLY A 18 -0.24 8.94 -9.80
N VAL A 19 -1.14 8.18 -9.17
CA VAL A 19 -0.78 6.97 -8.41
C VAL A 19 -0.21 5.89 -9.34
N ILE A 20 -0.80 5.69 -10.52
CA ILE A 20 -0.29 4.73 -11.50
C ILE A 20 1.12 5.13 -11.98
N GLY A 21 1.31 6.40 -12.33
CA GLY A 21 2.62 6.91 -12.72
C GLY A 21 3.65 6.82 -11.61
N PHE A 22 3.23 6.96 -10.35
CA PHE A 22 4.09 6.72 -9.21
C PHE A 22 4.57 5.27 -9.14
N VAL A 23 3.66 4.31 -9.28
CA VAL A 23 4.01 2.89 -9.27
C VAL A 23 4.94 2.53 -10.43
N ILE A 24 4.67 3.05 -11.64
CA ILE A 24 5.49 2.84 -12.83
C ILE A 24 6.88 3.46 -12.65
N GLY A 25 6.96 4.71 -12.18
CA GLY A 25 8.21 5.40 -11.90
C GLY A 25 9.04 4.67 -10.85
N ALA A 26 8.41 4.22 -9.76
CA ALA A 26 9.05 3.46 -8.70
C ALA A 26 9.58 2.11 -9.21
N THR A 27 8.81 1.38 -10.02
CA THR A 27 9.23 0.08 -10.56
C THR A 27 10.37 0.20 -11.57
N ILE A 28 10.32 1.19 -12.47
CA ILE A 28 11.39 1.44 -13.43
C ILE A 28 12.66 1.91 -12.70
N GLY A 29 12.53 2.91 -11.82
CA GLY A 29 13.65 3.43 -11.03
C GLY A 29 14.28 2.39 -10.11
N GLY A 30 13.47 1.56 -9.48
CA GLY A 30 13.93 0.46 -8.62
C GLY A 30 14.65 -0.66 -9.38
N ARG A 31 14.28 -0.92 -10.63
CA ARG A 31 14.93 -1.95 -11.46
C ARG A 31 16.19 -1.45 -12.16
N CYS A 32 16.19 -0.22 -12.66
CA CYS A 32 17.31 0.30 -13.45
C CYS A 32 18.34 1.06 -12.63
N CYS A 33 17.94 1.75 -11.56
CA CYS A 33 18.77 2.78 -10.93
C CYS A 33 19.12 2.50 -9.46
N VAL A 34 18.62 1.41 -8.86
CA VAL A 34 18.91 1.06 -7.47
C VAL A 34 19.90 -0.10 -7.43
N PRO A 35 21.17 0.14 -7.03
CA PRO A 35 22.13 -0.93 -6.89
C PRO A 35 21.72 -1.92 -5.78
N ALA A 36 21.94 -3.20 -6.03
CA ALA A 36 21.72 -4.25 -5.04
C ALA A 36 22.61 -3.99 -3.81
N GLY A 37 22.01 -4.02 -2.62
CA GLY A 37 22.72 -3.72 -1.36
C GLY A 37 22.60 -2.28 -0.86
N SER A 38 21.80 -1.43 -1.49
CA SER A 38 21.59 -0.02 -1.08
C SER A 38 20.87 0.17 0.27
N GLY A 39 20.52 -0.92 0.97
CA GLY A 39 19.87 -0.87 2.28
C GLY A 39 18.68 0.09 2.33
N LEU A 40 18.64 0.94 3.35
CA LEU A 40 17.58 1.93 3.57
C LEU A 40 17.57 3.06 2.52
N ALA A 41 18.71 3.34 1.88
CA ALA A 41 18.83 4.35 0.82
C ALA A 41 18.14 3.89 -0.48
N GLY A 42 18.07 2.59 -0.74
CA GLY A 42 17.36 2.04 -1.89
C GLY A 42 15.89 2.46 -1.91
N GLY A 43 15.21 2.39 -0.75
CA GLY A 43 13.80 2.80 -0.64
C GLY A 43 13.57 4.27 -0.95
N ALA A 44 14.47 5.16 -0.52
CA ALA A 44 14.38 6.60 -0.80
C ALA A 44 14.57 6.90 -2.30
N ILE A 45 15.49 6.19 -2.97
CA ILE A 45 15.72 6.33 -4.41
C ILE A 45 14.50 5.87 -5.20
N VAL A 46 13.94 4.70 -4.87
CA VAL A 46 12.69 4.19 -5.48
C VAL A 46 11.55 5.18 -5.30
N PHE A 47 11.40 5.73 -4.09
CA PHE A 47 10.38 6.73 -3.80
C PHE A 47 10.57 8.00 -4.65
N GLY A 48 11.81 8.46 -4.82
CA GLY A 48 12.13 9.61 -5.67
C GLY A 48 11.74 9.40 -7.14
N TYR A 49 12.07 8.24 -7.71
CA TYR A 49 11.65 7.89 -9.07
C TYR A 49 10.14 7.71 -9.19
N GLY A 50 9.49 7.17 -8.16
CA GLY A 50 8.04 7.15 -8.08
C GLY A 50 7.45 8.56 -8.10
N LEU A 51 7.97 9.47 -7.30
CA LEU A 51 7.48 10.85 -7.26
C LEU A 51 7.63 11.53 -8.63
N LEU A 52 8.77 11.37 -9.29
CA LEU A 52 9.01 11.85 -10.65
C LEU A 52 7.99 11.29 -11.64
N GLY A 53 7.77 9.97 -11.62
CA GLY A 53 6.77 9.31 -12.47
C GLY A 53 5.36 9.86 -12.23
N GLY A 54 4.97 10.02 -10.96
CA GLY A 54 3.66 10.56 -10.58
C GLY A 54 3.46 12.02 -10.99
N ILE A 55 4.49 12.86 -10.92
CA ILE A 55 4.43 14.25 -11.38
C ILE A 55 4.24 14.30 -12.91
N VAL A 56 5.03 13.52 -13.66
CA VAL A 56 4.95 13.49 -15.13
C VAL A 56 3.57 13.01 -15.58
N THR A 57 3.05 11.93 -15.00
CA THR A 57 1.72 11.44 -15.38
C THR A 57 0.59 12.35 -14.90
N ALA A 58 0.73 13.04 -13.77
CA ALA A 58 -0.24 14.04 -13.33
C ALA A 58 -0.32 15.21 -14.32
N VAL A 59 0.81 15.71 -14.83
CA VAL A 59 0.83 16.76 -15.86
C VAL A 59 0.13 16.28 -17.13
N ILE A 60 0.44 15.06 -17.60
CA ILE A 60 -0.22 14.45 -18.76
C ILE A 60 -1.73 14.32 -18.51
N ALA A 61 -2.13 13.84 -17.34
CA ALA A 61 -3.54 13.67 -16.97
C ALA A 61 -4.31 15.00 -16.97
N VAL A 62 -3.68 16.09 -16.50
CA VAL A 62 -4.27 17.43 -16.54
C VAL A 62 -4.45 17.91 -17.99
N LEU A 63 -3.46 17.68 -18.86
CA LEU A 63 -3.56 18.02 -20.29
C LEU A 63 -4.68 17.23 -20.98
N VAL A 64 -4.74 15.91 -20.73
CA VAL A 64 -5.78 15.03 -21.27
C VAL A 64 -7.17 15.43 -20.74
N ALA A 65 -7.28 15.77 -19.46
CA ALA A 65 -8.53 16.23 -18.86
C ALA A 65 -9.04 17.55 -19.45
N ARG A 66 -8.16 18.40 -20.00
CA ARG A 66 -8.54 19.61 -20.73
C ARG A 66 -8.91 19.35 -22.19
N ALA A 67 -8.32 18.34 -22.81
CA ALA A 67 -8.53 18.04 -24.22
C ALA A 67 -9.76 17.16 -24.50
N LEU A 68 -10.22 16.35 -23.53
CA LEU A 68 -11.31 15.39 -23.74
C LEU A 68 -12.68 15.88 -23.23
N PRO A 69 -13.77 15.58 -23.97
CA PRO A 69 -15.13 15.86 -23.51
C PRO A 69 -15.54 14.90 -22.38
N SER A 70 -16.39 15.40 -21.46
CA SER A 70 -16.72 14.77 -20.17
C SER A 70 -17.19 13.31 -20.24
N LYS A 71 -17.85 12.92 -21.34
CA LYS A 71 -18.33 11.54 -21.54
C LYS A 71 -17.19 10.53 -21.62
N HIS A 72 -16.09 10.86 -22.31
CA HIS A 72 -14.95 9.97 -22.43
C HIS A 72 -14.10 9.94 -21.16
N LEU A 73 -14.03 11.05 -20.41
CA LEU A 73 -13.33 11.10 -19.12
C LEU A 73 -13.88 10.06 -18.14
N VAL A 74 -15.21 9.95 -18.04
CA VAL A 74 -15.84 8.99 -17.12
C VAL A 74 -15.51 7.55 -17.51
N THR A 75 -15.62 7.20 -18.79
CA THR A 75 -15.32 5.84 -19.27
C THR A 75 -13.86 5.47 -19.02
N ILE A 76 -12.91 6.37 -19.34
CA ILE A 76 -11.49 6.10 -19.12
C ILE A 76 -11.20 5.99 -17.61
N THR A 77 -11.78 6.87 -16.80
CA THR A 77 -11.60 6.81 -15.33
C THR A 77 -12.11 5.49 -14.75
N LEU A 78 -13.25 4.98 -15.23
CA LEU A 78 -13.79 3.68 -14.81
C LEU A 78 -12.90 2.52 -15.24
N ILE A 79 -12.40 2.52 -16.49
CA ILE A 79 -11.49 1.48 -16.98
C ILE A 79 -10.19 1.50 -16.17
N VAL A 80 -9.55 2.67 -16.05
CA VAL A 80 -8.29 2.84 -15.33
C VAL A 80 -8.46 2.49 -13.85
N GLY A 81 -9.54 2.96 -13.22
CA GLY A 81 -9.87 2.64 -11.84
C GLY A 81 -10.14 1.15 -11.63
N GLY A 82 -10.86 0.50 -12.54
CA GLY A 82 -11.14 -0.93 -12.49
C GLY A 82 -9.87 -1.79 -12.63
N VAL A 83 -9.00 -1.45 -13.58
CA VAL A 83 -7.70 -2.12 -13.74
C VAL A 83 -6.84 -1.92 -12.49
N PHE A 84 -6.78 -0.70 -11.97
CA PHE A 84 -6.01 -0.39 -10.76
C PHE A 84 -6.54 -1.17 -9.54
N ALA A 85 -7.86 -1.22 -9.35
CA ALA A 85 -8.48 -2.00 -8.29
C ALA A 85 -8.15 -3.50 -8.42
N GLY A 86 -8.22 -4.05 -9.63
CA GLY A 86 -7.85 -5.45 -9.89
C GLY A 86 -6.39 -5.77 -9.54
N VAL A 87 -5.46 -4.88 -9.91
CA VAL A 87 -4.03 -5.02 -9.55
C VAL A 87 -3.85 -4.93 -8.04
N MET A 88 -4.49 -3.97 -7.37
CA MET A 88 -4.41 -3.82 -5.91
C MET A 88 -4.97 -5.04 -5.17
N VAL A 89 -6.08 -5.62 -5.66
CA VAL A 89 -6.63 -6.87 -5.09
C VAL A 89 -5.62 -8.01 -5.22
N LYS A 90 -4.99 -8.16 -6.39
CA LYS A 90 -3.95 -9.17 -6.57
C LYS A 90 -2.79 -8.97 -5.61
N VAL A 91 -2.24 -7.75 -5.54
CA VAL A 91 -1.13 -7.41 -4.63
C VAL A 91 -1.51 -7.67 -3.16
N TYR A 92 -2.75 -7.35 -2.78
CA TYR A 92 -3.23 -7.59 -1.43
C TYR A 92 -3.34 -9.08 -1.11
N VAL A 93 -3.79 -9.91 -2.05
CA VAL A 93 -3.84 -11.37 -1.89
C VAL A 93 -2.43 -11.95 -1.78
N ASP A 94 -1.52 -11.58 -2.68
CA ASP A 94 -0.13 -12.04 -2.69
C ASP A 94 0.60 -11.62 -1.38
N SER A 95 0.40 -10.38 -0.92
CA SER A 95 0.98 -9.91 0.35
C SER A 95 0.44 -10.67 1.56
N ARG A 96 -0.84 -11.08 1.55
CA ARG A 96 -1.44 -11.87 2.63
C ARG A 96 -0.93 -13.31 2.64
N THR A 97 -0.61 -13.88 1.48
CA THR A 97 -0.02 -15.24 1.42
C THR A 97 1.42 -15.22 1.92
N GLU A 98 2.25 -14.26 1.48
CA GLU A 98 3.64 -14.13 1.94
C GLU A 98 3.71 -13.86 3.46
N MET A 99 2.84 -12.97 3.99
CA MET A 99 2.77 -12.72 5.43
C MET A 99 2.41 -13.97 6.24
N ARG A 100 1.51 -14.83 5.73
CA ARG A 100 1.16 -16.09 6.41
C ARG A 100 2.33 -17.07 6.42
N GLU A 101 3.07 -17.15 5.32
CA GLU A 101 4.24 -18.03 5.22
C GLU A 101 5.38 -17.56 6.14
N HIS A 102 5.66 -16.26 6.18
CA HIS A 102 6.66 -15.68 7.09
C HIS A 102 6.26 -15.81 8.56
N MET A 103 4.98 -15.63 8.90
CA MET A 103 4.51 -15.89 10.26
C MET A 103 4.60 -17.37 10.62
N ALA A 104 4.20 -18.28 9.73
CA ALA A 104 4.31 -19.73 9.98
C ALA A 104 5.76 -20.17 10.21
N GLN A 105 6.70 -19.64 9.43
CA GLN A 105 8.13 -19.88 9.62
C GLN A 105 8.65 -19.24 10.91
N GLY A 106 8.20 -18.02 11.26
CA GLY A 106 8.54 -17.35 12.51
C GLY A 106 8.08 -18.11 13.76
N TYR A 107 6.85 -18.64 13.74
CA TYR A 107 6.32 -19.47 14.83
C TYR A 107 7.01 -20.84 14.91
N ALA A 108 7.43 -21.41 13.78
CA ALA A 108 8.20 -22.66 13.77
C ALA A 108 9.64 -22.47 14.29
N GLY A 109 10.23 -21.28 14.09
CA GLY A 109 11.57 -20.93 14.57
C GLY A 109 11.62 -20.43 16.02
N MET A 110 10.49 -20.10 16.64
CA MET A 110 10.46 -19.75 18.06
C MET A 110 10.69 -21.02 18.90
N LEU A 111 11.87 -21.09 19.54
CA LEU A 111 12.09 -21.96 20.70
C LEU A 111 10.90 -21.78 21.65
N LYS A 112 10.16 -22.86 21.93
CA LYS A 112 9.14 -22.90 22.97
C LYS A 112 9.84 -22.61 24.29
N PHE A 113 9.98 -21.35 24.66
CA PHE A 113 10.40 -20.99 26.01
C PHE A 113 9.27 -21.48 26.92
N PRO A 114 9.51 -22.49 27.77
CA PRO A 114 8.53 -22.80 28.79
C PRO A 114 8.48 -21.56 29.67
N VAL A 115 7.39 -20.80 29.57
CA VAL A 115 7.06 -19.82 30.60
C VAL A 115 6.73 -20.65 31.83
N ALA A 116 7.77 -21.05 32.55
CA ALA A 116 7.64 -21.47 33.93
C ALA A 116 7.13 -20.24 34.66
N LEU A 117 5.81 -20.19 34.87
CA LEU A 117 5.21 -19.37 35.92
C LEU A 117 5.83 -19.87 37.22
N VAL A 118 7.02 -19.38 37.57
CA VAL A 118 7.60 -19.60 38.88
C VAL A 118 6.72 -18.79 39.84
N PRO A 119 5.88 -19.43 40.68
CA PRO A 119 5.16 -18.68 41.69
C PRO A 119 6.21 -18.06 42.59
N LYS A 120 6.23 -16.72 42.65
CA LYS A 120 7.09 -15.98 43.57
C LYS A 120 6.79 -16.49 44.98
N PRO A 121 7.75 -17.07 45.72
CA PRO A 121 7.49 -17.55 47.07
C PRO A 121 7.16 -16.33 47.94
N GLY A 122 5.89 -16.22 48.33
CA GLY A 122 5.35 -15.10 49.11
C GLY A 122 4.15 -14.37 48.50
N ALA A 123 3.70 -14.69 47.29
CA ALA A 123 2.42 -14.21 46.79
C ALA A 123 1.28 -15.06 47.38
N GLY A 124 0.87 -14.73 48.61
CA GLY A 124 -0.27 -15.33 49.27
C GLY A 124 -1.53 -15.19 48.41
N TYR A 125 -2.21 -16.32 48.17
CA TYR A 125 -3.54 -16.33 47.58
C TYR A 125 -4.51 -15.69 48.58
N VAL A 126 -4.90 -14.44 48.32
CA VAL A 126 -6.05 -13.82 49.01
C VAL A 126 -7.31 -14.43 48.40
N HIS A 127 -7.88 -15.41 49.09
CA HIS A 127 -9.25 -15.87 48.81
C HIS A 127 -10.21 -14.68 48.97
N PRO A 128 -10.98 -14.29 47.94
CA PRO A 128 -12.08 -13.36 48.13
C PRO A 128 -13.13 -14.08 48.99
N GLY A 129 -13.25 -13.62 50.23
CA GLY A 129 -13.99 -14.31 51.28
C GLY A 129 -15.44 -14.61 50.92
N GLY A 130 -15.83 -15.85 51.20
CA GLY A 130 -17.21 -16.19 51.52
C GLY A 130 -17.64 -15.42 52.77
N LYS A 131 -18.81 -14.79 52.68
CA LYS A 131 -19.56 -14.38 53.87
C LYS A 131 -20.53 -15.50 54.23
N ARG A 132 -20.35 -15.94 55.47
CA ARG A 132 -21.23 -16.61 56.44
C ARG A 132 -22.61 -17.04 55.96
#